data_AF-A0A1V4PDW5-F1
#
_entry.id   AF-A0A1V4PDW5-F1
#
_cell.length_a   1.000
_cell.length_b   1.000
_cell.length_c   1.000
_cell.angle_alpha   90.00
_cell.angle_beta   90.00
_cell.angle_gamma   90.00
#
_symmetry.space_group_name_H-M   'P 1'
#
loop_
_entity.id
_entity.type
_entity.pdbx_description
1 polymer ?
#
loop_
_entity_poly.entity_id
_entity_poly.type
_entity_poly.pdbx_seq_one_letter_code
_entity_poly.pdbx_strand_id
1 'polypeptide(L)'
;LTALLDPEARAIVEPILAKYGAPGMCNPADCDPRTSGTPSQEQIDADDRTVGQRTHDALIAIGRSVLSSGELGQHNGLPVTVIVTTTLQDLEAARGSGVTGGGSLLPMADLIRMASHAHHYLAVFDKHTNEALYLGRTKRLASVGQRIMLHARDRGCTKPGCTVPGYGAQVHHTNGWAKNGQTNIDEVVFACGG
;
A
#
# COMPACT_ATOMS: atom_id res chain seq x y z
N LEU A 1 4.41 9.10 9.10
CA LEU A 1 4.66 8.18 10.23
C LEU A 1 5.48 8.94 11.26
N THR A 2 5.05 8.94 12.52
CA THR A 2 5.85 9.42 13.66
C THR A 2 5.88 8.30 14.68
N ALA A 3 7.04 8.03 15.27
CA ALA A 3 7.22 6.93 16.21
C ALA A 3 8.24 7.31 17.30
N LEU A 4 8.03 6.78 18.50
CA LEU A 4 9.01 6.73 19.58
C LEU A 4 9.40 5.26 19.75
N LEU A 5 10.70 4.97 19.64
CA LEU A 5 11.22 3.61 19.77
C LEU A 5 11.69 3.38 21.21
N ASP A 6 11.26 2.28 21.82
CA ASP A 6 11.86 1.80 23.06
C ASP A 6 13.28 1.25 22.78
N PRO A 7 14.07 0.95 23.84
CA PRO A 7 15.44 0.45 23.66
C PRO A 7 15.53 -0.85 22.85
N GLU A 8 14.54 -1.74 22.95
CA GLU A 8 14.52 -3.02 22.24
C GLU A 8 14.29 -2.81 20.74
N ALA A 9 13.24 -2.05 20.37
CA ALA A 9 12.93 -1.70 19.00
C ALA A 9 14.10 -0.94 18.34
N ARG A 10 14.77 -0.06 19.10
CA ARG A 10 15.96 0.64 18.64
C ARG A 10 17.12 -0.32 18.36
N ALA A 11 17.42 -1.24 19.28
CA ALA A 11 18.49 -2.23 19.11
C ALA A 11 18.27 -3.16 17.90
N ILE A 12 17.02 -3.40 17.52
CA ILE A 12 16.66 -4.17 16.32
C ILE A 12 16.85 -3.35 15.03
N VAL A 13 16.39 -2.10 15.01
CA VAL A 13 16.36 -1.27 13.79
C VAL A 13 17.74 -0.71 13.43
N GLU A 14 18.56 -0.33 14.41
CA GLU A 14 19.89 0.25 14.20
C GLU A 14 20.81 -0.59 13.28
N PRO A 15 21.04 -1.89 13.53
CA PRO A 15 21.91 -2.70 12.67
C PRO A 15 21.32 -2.90 11.27
N ILE A 16 20.00 -2.96 11.13
CA ILE A 16 19.32 -3.07 9.84
C ILE A 16 19.60 -1.80 9.01
N LEU A 17 19.36 -0.63 9.58
CA LEU A 17 19.62 0.64 8.90
C LEU A 17 21.11 0.86 8.63
N ALA A 18 22.00 0.41 9.52
CA ALA A 18 23.45 0.47 9.29
C ALA A 18 23.86 -0.39 8.07
N LYS A 19 23.27 -1.58 7.90
CA LYS A 19 23.56 -2.45 6.77
C LYS A 19 22.99 -1.92 5.45
N TYR A 20 21.71 -1.55 5.44
CA TYR A 20 21.03 -1.11 4.22
C TYR A 20 21.34 0.34 3.84
N GLY A 21 21.75 1.18 4.80
CA GLY A 21 22.15 2.57 4.60
C GLY A 21 23.66 2.79 4.53
N ALA A 22 24.46 1.72 4.39
CA ALA A 22 25.89 1.82 4.13
C ALA A 22 26.15 2.48 2.75
N PRO A 23 27.32 3.11 2.54
CA PRO A 23 27.70 3.65 1.23
C PRO A 23 27.54 2.62 0.11
N GLY A 24 26.98 3.03 -1.03
CA GLY A 24 26.69 2.19 -2.20
C GLY A 24 25.49 1.26 -2.06
N MET A 25 24.87 1.12 -0.88
CA MET A 25 23.68 0.29 -0.69
C MET A 25 22.40 1.05 -1.05
N CYS A 26 21.44 0.35 -1.67
CA CYS A 26 20.10 0.84 -1.98
C CYS A 26 20.07 2.16 -2.75
N ASN A 27 21.07 2.45 -3.59
CA ASN A 27 21.09 3.69 -4.36
C ASN A 27 20.11 3.65 -5.53
N PRO A 28 19.02 4.45 -5.54
CA PRO A 28 18.08 4.45 -6.65
C PRO A 28 18.65 5.04 -7.95
N ALA A 29 19.79 5.74 -7.89
CA ALA A 29 20.47 6.27 -9.07
C ALA A 29 21.29 5.21 -9.84
N ASP A 30 21.59 4.08 -9.19
CA ASP A 30 22.33 2.99 -9.82
C ASP A 30 21.44 2.22 -10.80
N CYS A 31 22.03 1.71 -11.88
CA CYS A 31 21.32 0.83 -12.81
C CYS A 31 20.99 -0.54 -12.19
N ASP A 32 21.80 -1.02 -11.23
CA ASP A 32 21.56 -2.19 -10.39
C ASP A 32 21.71 -1.81 -8.90
N PRO A 33 20.67 -1.23 -8.27
CA PRO A 33 20.71 -0.87 -6.87
C PRO A 33 20.97 -2.09 -5.98
N ARG A 34 22.10 -2.09 -5.26
CA ARG A 34 22.47 -3.22 -4.40
C ARG A 34 21.63 -3.24 -3.13
N THR A 35 20.78 -4.25 -3.02
CA THR A 35 19.92 -4.49 -1.83
C THR A 35 20.38 -5.71 -1.01
N SER A 36 21.37 -6.45 -1.50
CA SER A 36 21.97 -7.60 -0.82
C SER A 36 23.47 -7.72 -1.11
N GLY A 37 24.18 -8.49 -0.27
CA GLY A 37 25.62 -8.67 -0.39
C GLY A 37 26.41 -7.40 -0.04
N THR A 38 27.47 -7.15 -0.80
CA THR A 38 28.37 -5.99 -0.66
C THR A 38 28.35 -5.20 -1.97
N PRO A 39 28.22 -3.86 -1.95
CA PRO A 39 28.36 -3.02 -3.14
C PRO A 39 29.77 -3.10 -3.74
N SER A 40 29.92 -2.73 -5.01
CA SER A 40 31.23 -2.57 -5.61
C SER A 40 31.95 -1.35 -5.05
N GLN A 41 33.28 -1.29 -5.20
CA GLN A 41 34.05 -0.11 -4.79
C GLN A 41 33.61 1.15 -5.54
N GLU A 42 33.28 1.01 -6.83
CA GLU A 42 32.76 2.11 -7.66
C GLU A 42 31.44 2.66 -7.12
N GLN A 43 30.51 1.79 -6.69
CA GLN A 43 29.24 2.21 -6.08
C GLN A 43 29.45 2.92 -4.74
N ILE A 44 30.44 2.48 -3.96
CA ILE A 44 30.80 3.12 -2.69
C ILE A 44 31.37 4.52 -2.94
N ASP A 45 32.30 4.63 -3.88
CA ASP A 45 33.02 5.87 -4.17
C ASP A 45 32.13 6.91 -4.88
N ALA A 46 31.14 6.45 -5.65
CA ALA A 46 30.17 7.31 -6.34
C ALA A 46 28.97 7.74 -5.47
N ASP A 47 28.81 7.18 -4.27
CA ASP A 47 27.66 7.48 -3.40
C ASP A 47 27.85 8.81 -2.65
N ASP A 48 27.28 9.88 -3.21
CA ASP A 48 27.30 11.24 -2.66
C ASP A 48 26.16 11.53 -1.66
N ARG A 49 25.30 10.54 -1.38
CA ARG A 49 24.13 10.71 -0.51
C ARG A 49 24.55 10.92 0.94
N THR A 50 23.84 11.83 1.60
CA THR A 50 23.92 12.01 3.05
C THR A 50 23.44 10.75 3.79
N VAL A 51 23.84 10.61 5.06
CA VAL A 51 23.35 9.52 5.92
C VAL A 51 21.81 9.47 5.95
N GLY A 52 21.15 10.63 6.04
CA GLY A 52 19.69 10.71 6.04
C GLY A 52 19.06 10.19 4.74
N GLN A 53 19.62 10.53 3.58
CA GLN A 53 19.17 10.00 2.28
C GLN A 53 19.39 8.49 2.18
N ARG A 54 20.56 7.98 2.61
CA ARG A 54 20.80 6.53 2.63
C ARG A 54 19.85 5.80 3.57
N THR A 55 19.56 6.36 4.75
CA THR A 55 18.56 5.80 5.68
C THR A 55 17.15 5.80 5.06
N HIS A 56 16.77 6.85 4.34
CA HIS A 56 15.51 6.91 3.60
C HIS A 56 15.40 5.79 2.56
N ASP A 57 16.43 5.64 1.71
CA ASP A 57 16.41 4.63 0.66
C ASP A 57 16.48 3.20 1.23
N ALA A 58 17.20 3.02 2.33
CA ALA A 58 17.19 1.78 3.11
C ALA A 58 15.77 1.41 3.57
N LEU A 59 15.02 2.35 4.15
CA LEU A 59 13.65 2.09 4.58
C LEU A 59 12.73 1.69 3.41
N ILE A 60 12.90 2.31 2.24
CA ILE A 60 12.16 1.93 1.03
C ILE A 60 12.54 0.52 0.59
N ALA A 61 13.84 0.18 0.55
CA ALA A 61 14.32 -1.14 0.14
C ALA A 61 13.84 -2.25 1.09
N ILE A 62 13.92 -2.02 2.41
CA ILE A 62 13.42 -2.93 3.45
C ILE A 62 11.90 -3.12 3.27
N GLY A 63 11.14 -2.03 3.17
CA GLY A 63 9.69 -2.09 3.00
C GLY A 63 9.27 -2.87 1.75
N ARG A 64 9.96 -2.65 0.62
CA ARG A 64 9.74 -3.41 -0.62
C ARG A 64 10.06 -4.89 -0.44
N SER A 65 11.21 -5.21 0.17
CA SER A 65 11.60 -6.60 0.42
C SER A 65 10.58 -7.33 1.28
N VAL A 66 10.04 -6.68 2.32
CA VAL A 66 9.03 -7.27 3.21
C VAL A 66 7.68 -7.40 2.50
N LEU A 67 7.24 -6.40 1.74
CA LEU A 67 6.02 -6.49 0.94
C LEU A 67 6.09 -7.60 -0.11
N SER A 68 7.28 -7.84 -0.68
CA SER A 68 7.51 -8.88 -1.69
C SER A 68 7.84 -10.25 -1.11
N SER A 69 8.04 -10.41 0.21
CA SER A 69 8.41 -11.70 0.81
C SER A 69 7.25 -12.71 0.82
N GLY A 70 6.01 -12.24 0.74
CA GLY A 70 4.80 -13.06 0.89
C GLY A 70 4.49 -13.47 2.33
N GLU A 71 5.33 -13.09 3.30
CA GLU A 71 5.22 -13.53 4.70
C GLU A 71 4.25 -12.69 5.53
N LEU A 72 3.90 -11.48 5.06
CA LEU A 72 2.97 -10.59 5.76
C LEU A 72 1.52 -11.09 5.79
N GLY A 73 1.20 -12.12 5.00
CA GLY A 73 -0.14 -12.70 4.94
C GLY A 73 -1.18 -11.70 4.43
N GLN A 74 -2.33 -11.64 5.12
CA GLN A 74 -3.46 -10.80 4.74
C GLN A 74 -3.82 -9.80 5.83
N HIS A 75 -4.16 -8.58 5.42
CA HIS A 75 -4.76 -7.54 6.25
C HIS A 75 -6.17 -7.22 5.74
N ASN A 76 -7.17 -7.38 6.61
CA ASN A 76 -8.59 -7.17 6.26
C ASN A 76 -9.01 -7.86 4.95
N GLY A 77 -8.57 -9.10 4.72
CA GLY A 77 -8.96 -9.93 3.59
C GLY A 77 -8.28 -9.60 2.25
N LEU A 78 -7.25 -8.74 2.25
CA LEU A 78 -6.36 -8.50 1.13
C LEU A 78 -4.93 -8.90 1.52
N PRO A 79 -4.10 -9.42 0.61
CA PRO A 79 -2.66 -9.49 0.85
C PRO A 79 -2.13 -8.11 1.29
N VAL A 80 -1.14 -8.07 2.19
CA VAL A 80 -0.55 -6.79 2.60
C VAL A 80 0.14 -6.14 1.40
N THR A 81 -0.51 -5.16 0.81
CA THR A 81 -0.10 -4.50 -0.44
C THR A 81 -0.45 -3.01 -0.42
N VAL A 82 0.24 -2.23 -1.24
CA VAL A 82 -0.05 -0.80 -1.40
C VAL A 82 -1.20 -0.63 -2.39
N ILE A 83 -2.35 -0.18 -1.88
CA ILE A 83 -3.50 0.18 -2.71
C ILE A 83 -3.45 1.68 -2.95
N VAL A 84 -3.51 2.12 -4.21
CA VAL A 84 -3.54 3.53 -4.58
C VAL A 84 -4.72 3.80 -5.49
N THR A 85 -5.43 4.91 -5.26
CA THR A 85 -6.54 5.36 -6.09
C THR A 85 -6.19 6.69 -6.75
N THR A 86 -6.43 6.79 -8.05
CA THR A 86 -6.30 8.00 -8.86
C THR A 86 -7.36 8.01 -9.96
N THR A 87 -7.53 9.13 -10.67
CA THR A 87 -8.37 9.18 -11.88
C THR A 87 -7.58 8.71 -13.11
N LEU A 88 -8.29 8.16 -14.10
CA LEU A 88 -7.70 7.82 -15.40
C LEU A 88 -7.10 9.07 -16.07
N GLN A 89 -7.80 10.19 -16.01
CA GLN A 89 -7.35 11.46 -16.59
C GLN A 89 -6.01 11.92 -15.99
N ASP A 90 -5.84 11.85 -14.66
CA ASP A 90 -4.59 12.23 -13.99
C ASP A 90 -3.46 11.27 -14.34
N LEU A 91 -3.76 9.97 -14.47
CA LEU A 91 -2.80 8.95 -14.87
C LEU A 91 -2.33 9.14 -16.33
N GLU A 92 -3.27 9.35 -17.27
CA GLU A 92 -2.98 9.58 -18.69
C GLU A 92 -2.17 10.87 -18.91
N ALA A 93 -2.51 11.92 -18.16
CA ALA A 93 -1.78 13.20 -18.21
C ALA A 93 -0.51 13.21 -17.34
N ALA A 94 -0.18 12.10 -16.67
CA ALA A 94 0.95 11.96 -15.75
C ALA A 94 1.06 13.11 -14.72
N ARG A 95 -0.08 13.60 -14.22
CA ARG A 95 -0.17 14.77 -13.33
C ARG A 95 -0.97 14.48 -12.07
N GLY A 96 -0.83 15.33 -11.06
CA GLY A 96 -1.53 15.18 -9.79
C GLY A 96 -0.92 14.11 -8.89
N SER A 97 -1.76 13.52 -8.03
CA SER A 97 -1.35 12.54 -7.02
C SER A 97 -2.41 11.46 -6.84
N GLY A 98 -1.96 10.23 -6.63
CA GLY A 98 -2.81 9.16 -6.11
C GLY A 98 -2.97 9.26 -4.59
N VAL A 99 -4.01 8.64 -4.05
CA VAL A 99 -4.26 8.51 -2.62
C VAL A 99 -4.07 7.05 -2.22
N THR A 100 -3.21 6.79 -1.24
CA THR A 100 -3.01 5.41 -0.74
C THR A 100 -4.19 4.94 0.11
N GLY A 101 -4.37 3.64 0.30
CA GLY A 101 -5.37 3.08 1.23
C GLY A 101 -5.20 3.50 2.69
N GLY A 102 -4.03 4.07 3.03
CA GLY A 102 -3.73 4.71 4.31
C GLY A 102 -3.98 6.23 4.34
N GLY A 103 -4.34 6.84 3.20
CA GLY A 103 -4.66 8.27 3.08
C GLY A 103 -3.49 9.18 2.65
N SER A 104 -2.29 8.64 2.43
CA SER A 104 -1.14 9.44 1.98
C SER A 104 -1.31 9.88 0.52
N LEU A 105 -0.86 11.09 0.19
CA LEU A 105 -0.74 11.54 -1.19
C LEU A 105 0.57 11.02 -1.80
N LEU A 106 0.46 10.40 -2.97
CA LEU A 106 1.59 9.88 -3.74
C LEU A 106 1.66 10.61 -5.08
N PRO A 107 2.71 11.41 -5.34
CA PRO A 107 2.87 12.10 -6.63
C PRO A 107 2.79 11.14 -7.82
N MET A 108 2.21 11.59 -8.93
CA MET A 108 1.96 10.71 -10.08
C MET A 108 3.24 10.07 -10.63
N ALA A 109 4.36 10.80 -10.65
CA ALA A 109 5.66 10.25 -11.06
C ALA A 109 6.11 9.06 -10.18
N ASP A 110 5.91 9.15 -8.86
CA ASP A 110 6.22 8.07 -7.94
C ASP A 110 5.24 6.91 -8.08
N LEU A 111 3.95 7.19 -8.26
CA LEU A 111 2.95 6.17 -8.51
C LEU A 111 3.29 5.37 -9.78
N ILE A 112 3.57 6.03 -10.90
CA ILE A 112 3.94 5.38 -12.17
C ILE A 112 5.20 4.52 -11.98
N ARG A 113 6.22 5.05 -11.30
CA ARG A 113 7.46 4.32 -10.99
C ARG A 113 7.23 3.11 -10.08
N MET A 114 6.33 3.22 -9.10
CA MET A 114 5.96 2.09 -8.23
C MET A 114 5.12 1.04 -8.97
N ALA A 115 4.29 1.49 -9.90
CA ALA A 115 3.34 0.65 -10.60
C ALA A 115 4.00 -0.26 -11.65
N SER A 116 5.22 0.04 -12.11
CA SER A 116 5.95 -0.80 -13.10
C SER A 116 6.15 -2.26 -12.68
N HIS A 117 6.03 -2.57 -11.39
CA HIS A 117 6.16 -3.91 -10.83
C HIS A 117 4.90 -4.36 -10.06
N ALA A 118 3.76 -3.70 -10.26
CA ALA A 118 2.54 -3.95 -9.50
C ALA A 118 1.52 -4.81 -10.26
N HIS A 119 0.69 -5.54 -9.52
CA HIS A 119 -0.54 -6.10 -10.06
C HIS A 119 -1.58 -4.99 -10.18
N HIS A 120 -1.84 -4.55 -11.41
CA HIS A 120 -2.79 -3.48 -11.68
C HIS A 120 -4.23 -3.99 -11.62
N TYR A 121 -5.01 -3.44 -10.71
CA TYR A 121 -6.46 -3.56 -10.71
C TYR A 121 -7.05 -2.26 -11.20
N LEU A 122 -7.52 -2.24 -12.44
CA LEU A 122 -8.36 -1.16 -12.91
C LEU A 122 -9.76 -1.41 -12.37
N ALA A 123 -10.25 -0.51 -11.53
CA ALA A 123 -11.65 -0.46 -11.12
C ALA A 123 -12.50 -0.08 -12.36
N VAL A 124 -12.78 -1.07 -13.19
CA VAL A 124 -13.51 -0.89 -14.43
C VAL A 124 -15.00 -0.92 -14.14
N PHE A 125 -15.68 0.21 -14.36
CA PHE A 125 -17.13 0.32 -14.22
C PHE A 125 -17.89 -0.19 -15.46
N ASP A 126 -17.20 -0.47 -16.58
CA ASP A 126 -17.78 -1.11 -17.78
C ASP A 126 -16.83 -2.15 -18.43
N LYS A 127 -17.32 -3.39 -18.54
CA LYS A 127 -16.76 -4.53 -19.30
C LYS A 127 -15.56 -5.37 -18.80
N HIS A 128 -15.07 -5.40 -17.55
CA HIS A 128 -13.92 -6.32 -17.24
C HIS A 128 -13.77 -6.89 -15.81
N THR A 129 -13.22 -8.12 -15.79
CA THR A 129 -12.77 -9.07 -14.73
C THR A 129 -13.84 -9.90 -14.00
N ASN A 130 -13.60 -11.22 -13.90
CA ASN A 130 -14.42 -12.25 -13.22
C ASN A 130 -14.42 -12.12 -11.67
N GLU A 131 -14.19 -10.93 -11.13
CA GLU A 131 -14.32 -10.71 -9.69
C GLU A 131 -15.74 -10.26 -9.37
N ALA A 132 -16.47 -11.14 -8.66
CA ALA A 132 -17.86 -10.88 -8.37
C ALA A 132 -17.98 -9.73 -7.35
N LEU A 133 -18.46 -8.58 -7.85
CA LEU A 133 -18.83 -7.42 -7.05
C LEU A 133 -20.25 -7.52 -6.48
N TYR A 134 -21.03 -8.46 -6.98
CA TYR A 134 -22.39 -8.78 -6.52
C TYR A 134 -22.40 -10.26 -6.12
N LEU A 135 -22.36 -10.54 -4.82
CA LEU A 135 -22.39 -11.90 -4.27
C LEU A 135 -23.77 -12.25 -3.70
N GLY A 136 -24.67 -11.26 -3.56
CA GLY A 136 -25.98 -11.43 -2.96
C GLY A 136 -25.86 -12.05 -1.56
N ARG A 137 -26.52 -13.20 -1.36
CA ARG A 137 -26.50 -13.98 -0.11
C ARG A 137 -25.61 -15.23 -0.16
N THR A 138 -24.93 -15.48 -1.28
CA THR A 138 -24.11 -16.70 -1.45
C THR A 138 -22.86 -16.71 -0.58
N LYS A 139 -22.32 -15.53 -0.24
CA LYS A 139 -21.19 -15.35 0.65
C LYS A 139 -21.43 -14.18 1.59
N ARG A 140 -21.09 -14.37 2.87
CA ARG A 140 -21.15 -13.31 3.89
C ARG A 140 -19.97 -12.34 3.79
N LEU A 141 -18.79 -12.84 3.42
CA LEU A 141 -17.56 -12.05 3.39
C LEU A 141 -17.37 -11.41 2.02
N ALA A 142 -16.95 -10.15 2.01
CA ALA A 142 -16.67 -9.41 0.79
C ALA A 142 -15.47 -10.01 0.02
N SER A 143 -15.57 -10.05 -1.30
CA SER A 143 -14.50 -10.47 -2.21
C SER A 143 -13.32 -9.50 -2.21
N VAL A 144 -12.20 -9.94 -2.79
CA VAL A 144 -11.02 -9.10 -3.02
C VAL A 144 -11.40 -7.88 -3.86
N GLY A 145 -12.15 -8.10 -4.96
CA GLY A 145 -12.65 -7.02 -5.82
C GLY A 145 -13.48 -5.99 -5.04
N GLN A 146 -14.42 -6.44 -4.19
CA GLN A 146 -15.23 -5.53 -3.38
C GLN A 146 -14.38 -4.69 -2.41
N ARG A 147 -13.37 -5.28 -1.78
CA ARG A 147 -12.48 -4.55 -0.85
C ARG A 147 -11.63 -3.49 -1.56
N ILE A 148 -11.08 -3.82 -2.72
CA ILE A 148 -10.34 -2.85 -3.55
C ILE A 148 -11.26 -1.69 -3.96
N MET A 149 -12.49 -1.99 -4.37
CA MET A 149 -13.49 -0.97 -4.72
C MET A 149 -13.83 -0.06 -3.54
N LEU A 150 -13.92 -0.59 -2.32
CA LEU A 150 -14.17 0.20 -1.12
C LEU A 150 -13.00 1.13 -0.77
N HIS A 151 -11.74 0.71 -0.98
CA HIS A 151 -10.60 1.62 -0.85
C HIS A 151 -10.69 2.80 -1.82
N ALA A 152 -11.18 2.57 -3.04
CA ALA A 152 -11.36 3.64 -4.02
C ALA A 152 -12.56 4.55 -3.70
N ARG A 153 -13.70 3.96 -3.33
CA ARG A 153 -14.97 4.68 -3.10
C ARG A 153 -15.03 5.36 -1.74
N ASP A 154 -14.75 4.63 -0.67
CA ASP A 154 -14.99 5.08 0.71
C ASP A 154 -13.75 5.75 1.31
N ARG A 155 -12.55 5.36 0.88
CA ARG A 155 -11.24 5.87 1.34
C ARG A 155 -10.95 5.73 2.86
N GLY A 156 -11.91 5.24 3.64
CA GLY A 156 -11.84 5.13 5.09
C GLY A 156 -13.22 4.82 5.67
N CYS A 157 -13.35 4.93 6.99
CA CYS A 157 -14.63 4.77 7.67
C CYS A 157 -15.66 5.79 7.16
N THR A 158 -16.84 5.31 6.77
CA THR A 158 -17.92 6.14 6.21
C THR A 158 -18.75 6.88 7.27
N LYS A 159 -18.49 6.64 8.57
CA LYS A 159 -19.14 7.38 9.67
C LYS A 159 -18.81 8.88 9.55
N PRO A 160 -19.79 9.79 9.53
CA PRO A 160 -19.54 11.22 9.42
C PRO A 160 -18.52 11.73 10.45
N GLY A 161 -17.51 12.45 9.98
CA GLY A 161 -16.45 13.02 10.82
C GLY A 161 -15.37 12.02 11.29
N CYS A 162 -15.47 10.74 10.95
CA CYS A 162 -14.43 9.77 11.26
C CYS A 162 -13.24 9.92 10.29
N THR A 163 -12.02 9.87 10.80
CA THR A 163 -10.78 10.00 10.02
C THR A 163 -9.99 8.69 9.92
N VAL A 164 -10.57 7.56 10.35
CA VAL A 164 -9.90 6.26 10.28
C VAL A 164 -9.73 5.87 8.81
N PRO A 165 -8.49 5.65 8.33
CA PRO A 165 -8.24 5.32 6.92
C PRO A 165 -8.70 3.89 6.60
N GLY A 166 -8.73 3.54 5.31
CA GLY A 166 -9.19 2.23 4.85
C GLY A 166 -8.46 1.05 5.51
N TYR A 167 -7.15 1.17 5.77
CA TYR A 167 -6.41 0.13 6.51
C TYR A 167 -6.87 -0.06 7.96
N GLY A 168 -7.53 0.93 8.58
CA GLY A 168 -8.16 0.80 9.90
C GLY A 168 -9.66 0.46 9.85
N ALA A 169 -10.22 0.20 8.67
CA ALA A 169 -11.64 -0.10 8.47
C ALA A 169 -11.87 -1.54 7.99
N GLN A 170 -13.04 -2.09 8.32
CA GLN A 170 -13.54 -3.37 7.84
C GLN A 170 -14.76 -3.17 6.93
N VAL A 171 -15.14 -4.20 6.18
CA VAL A 171 -16.34 -4.17 5.34
C VAL A 171 -17.56 -4.52 6.17
N HIS A 172 -18.55 -3.64 6.18
CA HIS A 172 -19.82 -3.80 6.87
C HIS A 172 -20.98 -3.72 5.89
N HIS A 173 -21.99 -4.57 6.09
CA HIS A 173 -23.26 -4.41 5.39
C HIS A 173 -24.01 -3.17 5.91
N THR A 174 -24.54 -2.37 4.99
CA THR A 174 -25.36 -1.18 5.30
C THR A 174 -26.64 -1.59 6.03
N ASN A 175 -27.32 -2.61 5.52
CA ASN A 175 -28.32 -3.38 6.26
C ASN A 175 -27.64 -4.63 6.80
N GLY A 176 -27.58 -4.82 8.12
CA GLY A 176 -26.79 -5.91 8.72
C GLY A 176 -27.08 -7.29 8.09
N TRP A 177 -26.06 -8.15 7.95
CA TRP A 177 -26.22 -9.49 7.38
C TRP A 177 -27.35 -10.31 8.03
N ALA A 178 -27.52 -10.19 9.36
CA ALA A 178 -28.60 -10.84 10.10
C ALA A 178 -30.00 -10.32 9.74
N LYS A 179 -30.09 -9.11 9.17
CA LYS A 179 -31.32 -8.44 8.69
C LYS A 179 -31.49 -8.55 7.17
N ASN A 180 -30.95 -9.62 6.59
CA ASN A 180 -31.04 -9.93 5.16
C ASN A 180 -30.29 -8.95 4.22
N GLY A 181 -29.28 -8.22 4.70
CA GLY A 181 -28.43 -7.42 3.80
C GLY A 181 -27.61 -8.26 2.83
N GLN A 182 -27.33 -7.72 1.64
CA GLN A 182 -26.61 -8.43 0.60
C GLN A 182 -25.13 -8.03 0.56
N THR A 183 -24.28 -8.99 0.21
CA THR A 183 -22.86 -8.73 -0.07
C THR A 183 -22.70 -8.26 -1.52
N ASN A 184 -23.34 -7.14 -1.84
CA ASN A 184 -23.20 -6.43 -3.11
C ASN A 184 -22.41 -5.14 -2.87
N ILE A 185 -21.62 -4.70 -3.85
CA ILE A 185 -20.70 -3.57 -3.67
C ILE A 185 -21.41 -2.27 -3.27
N ASP A 186 -22.65 -2.06 -3.73
CA ASP A 186 -23.52 -0.94 -3.39
C ASP A 186 -24.23 -1.08 -2.02
N GLU A 187 -24.22 -2.27 -1.42
CA GLU A 187 -24.85 -2.57 -0.13
C GLU A 187 -23.86 -2.76 1.02
N VAL A 188 -22.55 -2.67 0.76
CA VAL A 188 -21.48 -2.75 1.77
C VAL A 188 -20.64 -1.47 1.79
N VAL A 189 -20.07 -1.15 2.95
CA VAL A 189 -19.27 0.07 3.20
C VAL A 189 -18.08 -0.23 4.12
N PHE A 190 -17.09 0.65 4.15
CA PHE A 190 -16.08 0.66 5.20
C PHE A 190 -16.58 1.27 6.51
N ALA A 191 -16.32 0.58 7.62
CA ALA A 191 -16.52 1.07 8.98
C ALA A 191 -15.40 0.59 9.92
N CYS A 192 -15.01 1.42 10.89
CA CYS A 192 -14.01 1.06 11.90
C CYS A 192 -14.67 0.39 13.13
N GLY A 193 -13.89 -0.36 13.90
CA GLY A 193 -14.28 -0.73 15.26
C GLY A 193 -14.38 0.56 16.08
N GLY A 194 -15.61 0.94 16.43
CA GLY A 194 -15.89 2.18 17.18
C GLY A 194 -15.24 2.23 18.54
#